data_AF-A0A4R4G602-F1
#
_entry.id   AF-A0A4R4G602-F1
#
_cell.length_a   1.000
_cell.length_b   1.000
_cell.length_c   1.000
_cell.angle_alpha   90.00
_cell.angle_beta   90.00
_cell.angle_gamma   90.00
#
_symmetry.space_group_name_H-M   'P 1'
#
loop_
_entity.id
_entity.type
_entity.pdbx_description
1 polymer ?
#
loop_
_entity_poly.entity_id
_entity_poly.type
_entity_poly.pdbx_seq_one_letter_code
_entity_poly.pdbx_strand_id
1 'polypeptide(L)'
;MKTFIYPEMMVHVPMCTHKNPRSVLVSSDEAGLLGAELARYRDVEAVYAPTAQLLNTLRDALDNSADVVILDTQCDDAAVLAHLNRVLKNDGLCVLRHRDLDEVEANTKLMQILGNYFKIIMPYTVGDGTTLLLCSKEYHPTADLILQRSDLLEGQNYYNCDIHTAAFAMPQYIRKNYLGIIRN
;
A
#
# COMPACT_ATOMS: atom_id res chain seq x y z
N MET A 1 5.85 22.52 3.83
CA MET A 1 5.92 21.07 3.54
C MET A 1 5.15 20.81 2.26
N LYS A 2 5.67 19.99 1.33
CA LYS A 2 4.97 19.67 0.08
C LYS A 2 3.86 18.66 0.39
N THR A 3 2.60 19.04 0.25
CA THR A 3 1.44 18.22 0.66
C THR A 3 1.08 17.10 -0.32
N PHE A 4 1.71 17.07 -1.50
CA PHE A 4 1.40 16.13 -2.58
C PHE A 4 2.25 14.84 -2.56
N ILE A 5 3.42 14.84 -1.89
CA ILE A 5 4.36 13.71 -1.96
C ILE A 5 3.74 12.44 -1.39
N TYR A 6 3.24 12.52 -0.16
CA TYR A 6 2.63 11.40 0.54
C TYR A 6 1.39 10.82 -0.19
N PRO A 7 0.35 11.63 -0.51
CA PRO A 7 -0.84 11.09 -1.16
C PRO A 7 -0.57 10.52 -2.56
N GLU A 8 0.30 11.14 -3.36
CA GLU A 8 0.66 10.61 -4.68
C GLU A 8 1.33 9.23 -4.55
N MET A 9 2.27 9.04 -3.61
CA MET A 9 2.93 7.74 -3.41
C MET A 9 1.99 6.69 -2.81
N MET A 10 1.20 7.06 -1.80
CA MET A 10 0.25 6.16 -1.12
C MET A 10 -0.82 5.63 -2.08
N VAL A 11 -1.25 6.43 -3.06
CA VAL A 11 -2.27 6.04 -4.03
C VAL A 11 -1.66 5.42 -5.29
N HIS A 12 -0.70 6.07 -5.92
CA HIS A 12 -0.30 5.68 -7.27
C HIS A 12 0.56 4.42 -7.31
N VAL A 13 1.32 4.13 -6.26
CA VAL A 13 2.09 2.87 -6.16
C VAL A 13 1.15 1.65 -6.23
N PRO A 14 0.20 1.43 -5.31
CA PRO A 14 -0.68 0.27 -5.39
C PRO A 14 -1.57 0.28 -6.65
N MET A 15 -2.05 1.45 -7.07
CA MET A 15 -2.93 1.58 -8.24
C MET A 15 -2.21 1.35 -9.57
N CYS A 16 -0.91 1.60 -9.67
CA CYS A 16 -0.10 1.29 -10.85
C CYS A 16 0.51 -0.11 -10.83
N THR A 17 0.51 -0.79 -9.68
CA THR A 17 0.94 -2.19 -9.54
C THR A 17 -0.19 -3.18 -9.81
N HIS A 18 -1.40 -2.93 -9.31
CA HIS A 18 -2.52 -3.85 -9.52
C HIS A 18 -2.92 -3.86 -11.01
N LYS A 19 -3.16 -5.03 -11.61
CA LYS A 19 -3.41 -5.12 -13.07
C LYS A 19 -4.67 -4.36 -13.52
N ASN A 20 -5.76 -4.40 -12.75
CA ASN A 20 -7.02 -3.74 -13.09
C ASN A 20 -7.82 -3.35 -11.83
N PRO A 21 -7.38 -2.36 -11.05
CA PRO A 21 -8.04 -1.99 -9.80
C PRO A 21 -9.37 -1.29 -10.09
N ARG A 22 -10.47 -1.77 -9.50
CA ARG A 22 -11.82 -1.18 -9.63
C ARG A 22 -12.47 -0.90 -8.29
N SER A 23 -12.27 -1.74 -7.29
CA SER A 23 -12.80 -1.53 -5.93
C SER A 23 -11.67 -1.22 -4.95
N VAL A 24 -11.73 -0.04 -4.34
CA VAL A 24 -10.71 0.46 -3.41
C VAL A 24 -11.35 0.74 -2.05
N LEU A 25 -10.75 0.23 -0.98
CA LEU A 25 -11.12 0.61 0.39
C LEU A 25 -10.01 1.48 0.96
N VAL A 26 -10.35 2.67 1.43
CA VAL A 26 -9.41 3.63 2.02
C VAL A 26 -9.78 3.87 3.48
N SER A 27 -8.83 3.62 4.37
CA SER A 27 -8.92 3.99 5.78
C SER A 27 -7.93 5.11 6.07
N SER A 28 -8.40 6.34 6.21
CA SER A 28 -7.56 7.53 6.43
C SER A 28 -8.36 8.65 7.09
N ASP A 29 -7.69 9.41 7.97
CA ASP A 29 -8.26 10.65 8.54
C ASP A 29 -8.02 11.87 7.62
N GLU A 30 -7.22 11.69 6.56
CA GLU A 30 -6.94 12.66 5.49
C GLU A 30 -7.51 12.19 4.13
N ALA A 31 -8.67 11.53 4.16
CA ALA A 31 -9.31 10.93 3.00
C ALA A 31 -9.49 11.89 1.80
N GLY A 32 -9.59 13.21 2.02
CA GLY A 32 -9.67 14.20 0.96
C GLY A 32 -8.42 14.25 0.07
N LEU A 33 -7.22 14.10 0.63
CA LEU A 33 -5.97 14.13 -0.15
C LEU A 33 -5.80 12.84 -0.95
N LEU A 34 -6.04 11.69 -0.33
CA LEU A 34 -5.99 10.40 -1.03
C LEU A 34 -7.12 10.28 -2.07
N GLY A 35 -8.29 10.84 -1.77
CA GLY A 35 -9.44 10.87 -2.68
C GLY A 35 -9.17 11.70 -3.93
N ALA A 36 -8.50 12.85 -3.80
CA ALA A 36 -8.11 13.67 -4.96
C ALA A 36 -7.19 12.91 -5.93
N GLU A 37 -6.26 12.09 -5.41
CA GLU A 37 -5.37 11.27 -6.22
C GLU A 37 -6.08 10.04 -6.81
N LEU A 38 -7.00 9.40 -6.06
CA LEU A 38 -7.81 8.28 -6.56
C LEU A 38 -8.79 8.72 -7.66
N ALA A 39 -9.30 9.95 -7.62
CA ALA A 39 -10.20 10.49 -8.63
C ALA A 39 -9.58 10.58 -10.03
N ARG A 40 -8.26 10.43 -10.16
CA ARG A 40 -7.55 10.37 -11.45
C ARG A 40 -7.73 9.03 -12.18
N TYR A 41 -8.14 7.98 -11.47
CA TYR A 41 -8.39 6.67 -12.04
C TYR A 41 -9.85 6.56 -12.45
N ARG A 42 -10.09 6.38 -13.75
CA ARG A 42 -11.45 6.15 -14.28
C ARG A 42 -11.95 4.78 -13.85
N ASP A 43 -13.26 4.65 -13.65
CA ASP A 43 -13.94 3.40 -13.33
C ASP A 43 -13.50 2.74 -12.01
N VAL A 44 -13.03 3.56 -11.05
CA VAL A 44 -12.72 3.13 -9.68
C VAL A 44 -13.82 3.57 -8.72
N GLU A 45 -14.33 2.61 -7.95
CA GLU A 45 -15.22 2.83 -6.82
C GLU A 45 -14.40 2.77 -5.53
N ALA A 46 -14.39 3.89 -4.79
CA ALA A 46 -13.68 4.00 -3.54
C ALA A 46 -14.64 4.13 -2.35
N VAL A 47 -14.43 3.31 -1.32
CA VAL A 47 -15.08 3.40 -0.02
C VAL A 47 -14.09 4.02 0.97
N TYR A 48 -14.52 5.07 1.66
CA TYR A 48 -13.68 5.79 2.63
C TYR A 48 -14.18 5.58 4.06
N ALA A 49 -13.26 5.32 4.98
CA ALA A 49 -13.53 5.21 6.41
C ALA A 49 -12.45 5.94 7.23
N PRO A 50 -12.79 6.52 8.39
CA PRO A 50 -11.79 7.03 9.34
C PRO A 50 -10.94 5.90 9.93
N THR A 51 -9.70 6.20 10.32
CA THR A 51 -8.78 5.18 10.88
C THR A 51 -9.32 4.56 12.17
N ALA A 52 -10.03 5.34 12.99
CA ALA A 52 -10.68 4.89 14.21
C ALA A 52 -11.77 3.82 13.98
N GLN A 53 -12.28 3.67 12.74
CA GLN A 53 -13.29 2.68 12.38
C GLN A 53 -12.71 1.51 11.57
N LEU A 54 -11.39 1.41 11.43
CA LEU A 54 -10.72 0.44 10.56
C LEU A 54 -11.21 -1.00 10.78
N LEU A 55 -11.18 -1.49 12.03
CA LEU A 55 -11.58 -2.86 12.33
C LEU A 55 -13.06 -3.13 11.98
N ASN A 56 -13.96 -2.22 12.35
CA ASN A 56 -15.39 -2.38 12.05
C ASN A 56 -15.63 -2.35 10.53
N THR A 57 -14.98 -1.41 9.83
CA THR A 57 -15.08 -1.28 8.36
C THR A 57 -14.65 -2.57 7.67
N LEU A 58 -13.49 -3.12 8.04
CA LEU A 58 -12.99 -4.37 7.45
C LEU A 58 -13.82 -5.59 7.87
N ARG A 59 -14.35 -5.62 9.09
CA ARG A 59 -15.24 -6.68 9.56
C ARG A 59 -16.52 -6.72 8.75
N ASP A 60 -17.14 -5.56 8.53
CA ASP A 60 -18.45 -5.44 7.92
C ASP A 60 -18.37 -5.46 6.37
N ALA A 61 -17.18 -5.25 5.80
CA ALA A 61 -16.92 -5.43 4.37
C ALA A 61 -17.06 -6.90 3.92
N LEU A 62 -17.52 -7.08 2.68
CA LEU A 62 -17.72 -8.40 2.07
C LEU A 62 -16.38 -9.09 1.74
N ASP A 63 -16.39 -10.42 1.74
CA ASP A 63 -15.25 -11.22 1.31
C ASP A 63 -14.92 -10.97 -0.17
N ASN A 64 -13.64 -10.92 -0.52
CA ASN A 64 -13.16 -10.72 -1.90
C ASN A 64 -13.82 -9.52 -2.61
N SER A 65 -14.01 -8.42 -1.87
CA SER A 65 -14.71 -7.23 -2.38
C SER A 65 -13.77 -6.12 -2.84
N ALA A 66 -12.53 -6.07 -2.35
CA ALA A 66 -11.57 -5.01 -2.70
C ALA A 66 -10.42 -5.54 -3.59
N ASP A 67 -10.11 -4.82 -4.66
CA ASP A 67 -8.87 -4.99 -5.42
C ASP A 67 -7.67 -4.40 -4.65
N VAL A 68 -7.88 -3.20 -4.09
CA VAL A 68 -6.84 -2.46 -3.36
C VAL A 68 -7.38 -1.99 -2.01
N VAL A 69 -6.59 -2.16 -0.96
CA VAL A 69 -6.87 -1.57 0.35
C VAL A 69 -5.75 -0.60 0.74
N ILE A 70 -6.09 0.63 1.10
CA ILE A 70 -5.17 1.69 1.50
C ILE A 70 -5.40 1.98 2.99
N LEU A 71 -4.41 1.66 3.83
CA LEU A 71 -4.44 1.87 5.27
C LEU A 71 -3.47 2.99 5.66
N ASP A 72 -3.97 4.22 5.77
CA ASP A 72 -3.18 5.38 6.23
C ASP A 72 -3.05 5.40 7.76
N THR A 73 -2.55 4.29 8.29
CA THR A 73 -2.23 4.10 9.70
C THR A 73 -1.32 2.89 9.86
N GLN A 74 -0.52 2.87 10.91
CA GLN A 74 0.24 1.68 11.29
C GLN A 74 -0.71 0.69 11.96
N CYS A 75 -0.58 -0.59 11.64
CA CYS A 75 -1.43 -1.64 12.22
C CYS A 75 -0.65 -2.94 12.41
N ASP A 76 -0.68 -3.46 13.62
CA ASP A 76 -0.17 -4.79 14.00
C ASP A 76 -1.24 -5.67 14.67
N ASP A 77 -2.50 -5.22 14.66
CA ASP A 77 -3.64 -5.99 15.16
C ASP A 77 -3.94 -7.20 14.24
N ALA A 78 -3.83 -8.40 14.80
CA ALA A 78 -4.02 -9.64 14.05
C ALA A 78 -5.45 -9.81 13.49
N ALA A 79 -6.48 -9.29 14.17
CA ALA A 79 -7.85 -9.33 13.68
C ALA A 79 -8.03 -8.40 12.47
N VAL A 80 -7.45 -7.20 12.52
CA VAL A 80 -7.42 -6.29 11.36
C VAL A 80 -6.74 -6.97 10.17
N LEU A 81 -5.57 -7.59 10.37
CA LEU A 81 -4.84 -8.28 9.30
C LEU A 81 -5.60 -9.49 8.74
N ALA A 82 -6.31 -10.25 9.59
CA ALA A 82 -7.15 -11.36 9.15
C ALA A 82 -8.34 -10.88 8.29
N HIS A 83 -9.02 -9.81 8.72
CA HIS A 83 -10.11 -9.22 7.95
C HIS A 83 -9.61 -8.58 6.65
N LEU A 84 -8.45 -7.93 6.67
CA LEU A 84 -7.79 -7.39 5.47
C LEU A 84 -7.57 -8.48 4.42
N ASN A 85 -7.02 -9.63 4.82
CA ASN A 85 -6.83 -10.76 3.91
C ASN A 85 -8.15 -11.27 3.31
N ARG A 86 -9.21 -11.37 4.13
CA ARG A 86 -10.55 -11.80 3.71
C ARG A 86 -11.21 -10.82 2.72
N VAL A 87 -11.09 -9.53 2.96
CA VAL A 87 -11.71 -8.46 2.16
C VAL A 87 -11.03 -8.32 0.80
N LEU A 88 -9.71 -8.48 0.75
CA LEU A 88 -8.96 -8.44 -0.51
C LEU A 88 -9.33 -9.63 -1.41
N LYS A 89 -9.52 -9.36 -2.71
CA LYS A 89 -9.63 -10.40 -3.75
C LYS A 89 -8.40 -11.28 -3.80
N ASN A 90 -8.47 -12.38 -4.55
CA ASN A 90 -7.39 -13.36 -4.64
C ASN A 90 -6.09 -12.81 -5.22
N ASP A 91 -6.18 -11.81 -6.10
CA ASP A 91 -5.04 -11.06 -6.66
C ASP A 91 -4.89 -9.66 -6.03
N GLY A 92 -5.66 -9.36 -5.00
CA GLY A 92 -5.67 -8.04 -4.36
C GLY A 92 -4.37 -7.72 -3.64
N LEU A 93 -4.14 -6.43 -3.44
CA LEU A 93 -3.00 -5.89 -2.70
C LEU A 93 -3.43 -4.81 -1.71
N CYS A 94 -2.59 -4.54 -0.73
CA CYS A 94 -2.78 -3.41 0.15
C CYS A 94 -1.49 -2.60 0.32
N VAL A 95 -1.68 -1.35 0.68
CA VAL A 95 -0.62 -0.49 1.23
C VAL A 95 -1.01 -0.09 2.64
N LEU A 96 -0.03 -0.04 3.53
CA LEU A 96 -0.21 0.50 4.88
C LEU A 96 0.94 1.42 5.27
N ARG A 97 0.65 2.38 6.15
CA ARG A 97 1.71 3.15 6.80
C ARG A 97 2.56 2.20 7.65
N HIS A 98 3.88 2.34 7.55
CA HIS A 98 4.82 1.45 8.19
C HIS A 98 5.73 2.24 9.13
N ARG A 99 6.31 1.53 10.10
CA ARG A 99 7.34 2.05 10.99
C ARG A 99 8.63 2.30 10.23
N ASP A 100 9.54 3.04 10.84
CA ASP A 100 10.87 3.21 10.25
C ASP A 100 11.55 1.85 10.12
N LEU A 101 12.33 1.64 9.05
CA LEU A 101 13.01 0.36 8.82
C LEU A 101 14.12 0.07 9.82
N ASP A 102 14.57 1.05 10.60
CA ASP A 102 15.46 0.84 11.73
C ASP A 102 14.76 0.14 12.92
N GLU A 103 13.41 0.10 12.96
CA GLU A 103 12.61 -0.61 13.97
C GLU A 103 12.50 -2.13 13.68
N VAL A 104 13.65 -2.79 13.48
CA VAL A 104 13.76 -4.15 12.93
C VAL A 104 12.94 -5.20 13.70
N GLU A 105 12.95 -5.17 15.03
CA GLU A 105 12.25 -6.19 15.83
C GLU A 105 10.73 -6.13 15.65
N ALA A 106 10.14 -4.93 15.74
CA ALA A 106 8.70 -4.72 15.57
C ALA A 106 8.26 -5.06 14.14
N ASN A 107 9.04 -4.62 13.16
CA ASN A 107 8.75 -4.85 11.74
C ASN A 107 8.85 -6.33 11.37
N THR A 108 9.82 -7.06 11.94
CA THR A 108 9.96 -8.50 11.70
C THR A 108 8.71 -9.26 12.14
N LYS A 109 8.18 -8.96 13.34
CA LYS A 109 6.95 -9.60 13.85
C LYS A 109 5.76 -9.33 12.92
N LEU A 110 5.58 -8.07 12.51
CA LEU A 110 4.50 -7.68 11.59
C LEU A 110 4.63 -8.39 10.23
N MET A 111 5.81 -8.33 9.61
CA MET A 111 6.04 -8.92 8.29
C MET A 111 5.91 -10.45 8.30
N GLN A 112 6.26 -11.12 9.40
CA GLN A 112 6.03 -12.56 9.56
C GLN A 112 4.54 -12.90 9.58
N ILE A 113 3.71 -12.11 10.27
CA ILE A 113 2.24 -12.29 10.29
C ILE A 113 1.65 -12.05 8.89
N LEU A 114 2.04 -10.95 8.24
CA LEU A 114 1.64 -10.64 6.87
C LEU A 114 2.05 -11.73 5.89
N GLY A 115 3.18 -12.41 6.15
CA GLY A 115 3.67 -13.55 5.38
C GLY A 115 2.74 -14.77 5.38
N ASN A 116 1.74 -14.84 6.24
CA ASN A 116 0.73 -15.90 6.17
C ASN A 116 -0.33 -15.63 5.08
N TYR A 117 -0.44 -14.39 4.62
CA TYR A 117 -1.50 -13.94 3.71
C TYR A 117 -0.97 -13.46 2.36
N PHE A 118 0.24 -12.90 2.35
CA PHE A 118 0.81 -12.24 1.18
C PHE A 118 2.05 -12.96 0.66
N LYS A 119 2.16 -13.04 -0.66
CA LYS A 119 3.35 -13.57 -1.35
C LYS A 119 4.46 -12.53 -1.38
N ILE A 120 4.09 -11.26 -1.48
CA ILE A 120 5.01 -10.13 -1.64
C ILE A 120 4.77 -9.15 -0.49
N ILE A 121 5.84 -8.70 0.15
CA ILE A 121 5.83 -7.78 1.28
C ILE A 121 7.08 -6.90 1.13
N MET A 122 6.90 -5.69 0.61
CA MET A 122 7.99 -4.80 0.23
C MET A 122 7.77 -3.39 0.77
N PRO A 123 8.65 -2.93 1.68
CA PRO A 123 8.61 -1.54 2.11
C PRO A 123 9.14 -0.62 1.01
N TYR A 124 8.66 0.62 1.01
CA TYR A 124 9.16 1.68 0.15
C TYR A 124 9.17 3.02 0.88
N THR A 125 10.19 3.82 0.62
CA THR A 125 10.39 5.13 1.25
C THR A 125 9.76 6.22 0.39
N VAL A 126 9.01 7.10 1.04
CA VAL A 126 8.39 8.27 0.44
C VAL A 126 9.34 9.47 0.56
N GLY A 127 9.28 10.40 -0.39
CA GLY A 127 10.17 11.57 -0.43
C GLY A 127 10.08 12.53 0.76
N ASP A 128 9.11 12.34 1.66
CA ASP A 128 8.98 13.07 2.92
C ASP A 128 9.60 12.32 4.13
N GLY A 129 10.22 11.16 3.90
CA GLY A 129 10.82 10.30 4.92
C GLY A 129 9.88 9.25 5.48
N THR A 130 8.60 9.24 5.12
CA THR A 130 7.66 8.20 5.57
C THR A 130 8.00 6.85 4.94
N THR A 131 7.86 5.77 5.71
CA THR A 131 7.91 4.41 5.17
C THR A 131 6.49 3.88 4.96
N LEU A 132 6.23 3.33 3.79
CA LEU A 132 5.01 2.61 3.46
C LEU A 132 5.35 1.14 3.21
N LEU A 133 4.38 0.25 3.40
CA LEU A 133 4.54 -1.19 3.14
C LEU A 133 3.51 -1.62 2.11
N LEU A 134 3.96 -2.14 0.97
CA LEU A 134 3.08 -2.81 0.00
C LEU A 134 3.06 -4.31 0.29
N CYS A 135 1.87 -4.86 0.48
CA CYS A 135 1.65 -6.30 0.63
C CYS A 135 0.72 -6.78 -0.47
N SER A 136 1.11 -7.82 -1.20
CA SER A 136 0.39 -8.26 -2.39
C SER A 136 0.27 -9.78 -2.44
N LYS A 137 -0.90 -10.25 -2.88
CA LYS A 137 -1.15 -11.68 -3.08
C LYS A 137 -0.59 -12.20 -4.41
N GLU A 138 -0.32 -11.31 -5.37
CA GLU A 138 0.11 -11.71 -6.73
C GLU A 138 1.13 -10.75 -7.34
N TYR A 139 0.87 -9.45 -7.35
CA TYR A 139 1.64 -8.45 -8.10
C TYR A 139 2.86 -7.92 -7.34
N HIS A 140 4.03 -7.96 -7.98
CA HIS A 140 5.28 -7.39 -7.51
C HIS A 140 5.37 -5.91 -7.90
N PRO A 141 5.65 -4.97 -6.96
CA PRO A 141 5.50 -3.54 -7.20
C PRO A 141 6.41 -2.99 -8.31
N THR A 142 7.64 -3.49 -8.44
CA THR A 142 8.55 -3.02 -9.49
C THR A 142 8.45 -3.84 -10.80
N ALA A 143 8.23 -5.15 -10.72
CA ALA A 143 8.17 -6.02 -11.89
C ALA A 143 6.82 -5.97 -12.63
N ASP A 144 5.73 -5.75 -11.90
CA ASP A 144 4.37 -5.67 -12.43
C ASP A 144 3.85 -4.22 -12.53
N LEU A 145 4.75 -3.24 -12.50
CA LEU A 145 4.40 -1.83 -12.74
C LEU A 145 3.77 -1.67 -14.13
N ILE A 146 2.51 -1.22 -14.16
CA ILE A 146 1.79 -0.91 -15.39
C ILE A 146 2.25 0.46 -15.89
N LEU A 147 3.36 0.47 -16.65
CA LEU A 147 3.96 1.68 -17.22
C LEU A 147 2.95 2.54 -17.97
N GLN A 148 2.11 1.92 -18.81
CA GLN A 148 1.07 2.64 -19.54
C GLN A 148 0.12 3.41 -18.60
N ARG A 149 -0.24 2.85 -17.43
CA ARG A 149 -1.09 3.55 -16.46
C ARG A 149 -0.31 4.69 -15.81
N SER A 150 0.93 4.44 -15.42
CA SER A 150 1.81 5.46 -14.83
C SER A 150 2.05 6.65 -15.77
N ASP A 151 2.26 6.40 -17.06
CA ASP A 151 2.61 7.42 -18.05
C ASP A 151 1.39 8.23 -18.53
N LEU A 152 0.19 7.67 -18.46
CA LEU A 152 -1.06 8.33 -18.81
C LEU A 152 -1.69 9.10 -17.63
N LEU A 153 -1.12 9.00 -16.42
CA LEU A 153 -1.51 9.86 -15.31
C LEU A 153 -1.07 11.30 -15.61
N GLU A 154 -1.97 12.24 -15.35
CA GLU A 154 -1.69 13.67 -15.54
C GLU A 154 -1.79 14.41 -14.21
N GLY A 155 -0.99 15.47 -14.05
CA GLY A 155 -1.08 16.43 -12.94
C GLY A 155 -0.42 16.02 -11.63
N GLN A 156 0.48 15.04 -11.66
CA GLN A 156 1.38 14.68 -10.56
C GLN A 156 2.47 15.74 -10.39
N ASN A 157 2.93 15.94 -9.16
CA ASN A 157 4.05 16.82 -8.84
C ASN A 157 5.27 16.05 -8.31
N TYR A 158 5.09 14.77 -7.96
CA TYR A 158 6.14 13.92 -7.40
C TYR A 158 6.19 12.55 -8.07
N TYR A 159 5.07 11.83 -8.14
CA TYR A 159 5.03 10.47 -8.66
C TYR A 159 5.30 10.41 -10.16
N ASN A 160 6.15 9.47 -10.55
CA ASN A 160 6.34 8.96 -11.92
C ASN A 160 6.91 7.53 -11.82
N CYS A 161 7.04 6.83 -12.95
CA CYS A 161 7.50 5.44 -12.98
C CYS A 161 8.94 5.23 -12.46
N ASP A 162 9.83 6.21 -12.65
CA ASP A 162 11.19 6.18 -12.11
C ASP A 162 11.18 6.30 -10.59
N ILE A 163 10.40 7.25 -10.06
CA ILE A 163 10.22 7.44 -8.60
C ILE A 163 9.55 6.22 -7.98
N HIS A 164 8.54 5.64 -8.64
CA HIS A 164 7.90 4.40 -8.19
C HIS A 164 8.95 3.32 -7.96
N THR A 165 9.78 3.03 -8.97
CA THR A 165 10.78 1.98 -8.89
C THR A 165 11.86 2.30 -7.86
N ALA A 166 12.33 3.56 -7.83
CA ALA A 166 13.37 4.02 -6.93
C ALA A 166 12.95 3.97 -5.45
N ALA A 167 11.66 4.14 -5.13
CA ALA A 167 11.15 4.12 -3.76
C ALA A 167 11.37 2.77 -3.05
N PHE A 168 11.50 1.67 -3.81
CA PHE A 168 11.78 0.33 -3.27
C PHE A 168 13.28 0.05 -3.11
N ALA A 169 14.17 0.97 -3.50
CA ALA A 169 15.60 0.83 -3.27
C ALA A 169 15.93 0.99 -1.78
N MET A 170 16.75 0.09 -1.25
CA MET A 170 17.12 0.09 0.17
C MET A 170 18.65 0.12 0.37
N PRO A 171 19.14 0.83 1.41
CA PRO A 171 20.52 0.73 1.83
C PRO A 171 20.92 -0.70 2.18
N GLN A 172 22.22 -1.03 1.99
CA GLN A 172 22.71 -2.39 2.20
C GLN A 172 22.51 -2.90 3.64
N TYR A 173 22.52 -2.03 4.64
CA TYR A 173 22.35 -2.43 6.03
C TYR A 173 20.89 -2.86 6.31
N ILE A 174 19.90 -2.15 5.78
CA ILE A 174 18.48 -2.56 5.81
C ILE A 174 18.32 -3.92 5.12
N ARG A 175 18.91 -4.09 3.92
CA ARG A 175 18.84 -5.37 3.20
C ARG A 175 19.38 -6.55 4.02
N LYS A 176 20.44 -6.33 4.82
CA LYS A 176 20.97 -7.35 5.74
C LYS A 176 20.03 -7.64 6.90
N ASN A 177 19.44 -6.59 7.49
CA ASN A 177 18.57 -6.70 8.66
C ASN A 177 17.25 -7.45 8.35
N TYR A 178 16.74 -7.33 7.13
CA TYR A 178 15.48 -7.96 6.70
C TYR A 178 15.67 -9.19 5.79
N LEU A 179 16.87 -9.75 5.74
CA LEU A 179 17.16 -10.92 4.92
C LEU A 179 16.28 -12.11 5.34
N GLY A 180 15.49 -12.64 4.39
CA GLY A 180 14.54 -13.73 4.64
C GLY A 180 13.22 -13.30 5.29
N ILE A 181 13.04 -12.01 5.58
CA ILE A 181 11.79 -11.43 6.11
C ILE A 181 11.02 -10.71 5.01
N ILE A 182 11.67 -9.81 4.28
CA ILE A 182 11.09 -9.16 3.11
C ILE A 182 10.88 -10.22 2.03
N ARG A 183 9.68 -10.20 1.44
CA ARG A 183 9.31 -11.09 0.34
C ARG A 183 9.21 -10.26 -0.92
N ASN A 184 10.22 -10.38 -1.75
CA ASN A 184 10.33 -9.73 -3.06
C ASN A 184 10.11 -10.79 -4.13
#